data_AF-A0A410JAY6-F1
#
_entry.id   AF-A0A410JAY6-F1
#
_cell.length_a   1.000
_cell.length_b   1.000
_cell.length_c   1.000
_cell.angle_alpha   90.00
_cell.angle_beta   90.00
_cell.angle_gamma   90.00
#
_symmetry.space_group_name_H-M   'P 1'
#
loop_
_entity.id
_entity.type
_entity.pdbx_description
1 polymer ?
#
loop_
_entity_poly.entity_id
_entity_poly.type
_entity_poly.pdbx_seq_one_letter_code
_entity_poly.pdbx_strand_id
1 'polypeptide(L)'
;MAKSSFKQEHNLEKRRAEASRIREKYPDRIPVIVEKAEKSDIPNIDKKKYLVPADLTVGQFVYVIRKRIKLSAEKAIFIFVDNVLPPTEG
;
A
#
# COMPACT_ATOMS: atom_id res chain seq x y z
N MET A 1 -15.63 -7.27 -0.61
CA MET A 1 -14.53 -6.33 -0.94
C MET A 1 -14.01 -5.74 0.36
N ALA A 2 -12.70 -5.64 0.55
CA ALA A 2 -12.17 -4.90 1.70
C ALA A 2 -12.68 -3.45 1.66
N LYS A 3 -13.24 -2.98 2.77
CA LYS A 3 -13.76 -1.60 2.89
C LYS A 3 -12.56 -0.66 2.99
N SER A 4 -12.36 0.17 1.97
CA SER A 4 -11.24 1.14 1.94
C SER A 4 -11.67 2.45 2.57
N SER A 5 -11.16 2.78 3.75
CA SER A 5 -11.45 4.06 4.41
C SER A 5 -11.03 5.25 3.55
N PHE A 6 -9.89 5.14 2.86
CA PHE A 6 -9.41 6.16 1.93
C PHE A 6 -10.39 6.45 0.78
N LYS A 7 -11.02 5.43 0.20
CA LYS A 7 -12.02 5.62 -0.86
C LYS A 7 -13.34 6.22 -0.35
N GLN A 8 -13.65 6.08 0.94
CA GLN A 8 -14.83 6.67 1.57
C GLN A 8 -14.61 8.14 1.93
N GLU A 9 -13.43 8.47 2.45
CA GLU A 9 -13.05 9.84 2.83
C GLU A 9 -12.79 10.73 1.60
N HIS A 10 -12.32 10.14 0.50
CA HIS A 10 -11.97 10.88 -0.70
C HIS A 10 -12.76 10.38 -1.93
N ASN A 11 -13.53 11.28 -2.53
CA ASN A 11 -14.27 11.00 -3.76
C ASN A 11 -13.32 10.63 -4.93
N LEU A 12 -13.88 10.01 -5.96
CA LEU A 12 -13.10 9.49 -7.09
C LEU A 12 -12.31 10.58 -7.82
N GLU A 13 -12.93 11.74 -8.05
CA GLU A 13 -12.31 12.84 -8.79
C GLU A 13 -11.08 13.39 -8.07
N LYS A 14 -11.17 13.66 -6.77
CA LYS A 14 -10.04 14.12 -5.95
C LYS A 14 -8.91 13.10 -5.95
N ARG A 15 -9.23 11.80 -5.79
CA ARG A 15 -8.23 10.73 -5.82
C ARG A 15 -7.52 10.65 -7.17
N ARG A 16 -8.27 10.76 -8.27
CA ARG A 16 -7.72 10.72 -9.64
C ARG A 16 -6.83 11.93 -9.90
N ALA A 17 -7.29 13.14 -9.56
CA ALA A 17 -6.52 14.37 -9.73
C ALA A 17 -5.21 14.35 -8.91
N GLU A 18 -5.24 13.91 -7.65
CA GLU A 18 -4.04 13.79 -6.82
C GLU A 18 -3.06 12.76 -7.40
N ALA A 19 -3.55 11.58 -7.80
CA ALA A 19 -2.73 10.53 -8.38
C ALA A 19 -2.08 10.96 -9.70
N SER A 20 -2.83 11.60 -10.61
CA SER A 20 -2.29 12.12 -11.88
C SER A 20 -1.18 13.15 -11.63
N ARG A 21 -1.43 14.15 -10.79
CA ARG A 21 -0.46 15.19 -10.46
C ARG A 21 0.82 14.62 -9.85
N ILE A 22 0.71 13.60 -8.98
CA ILE A 22 1.88 12.96 -8.37
C ILE A 22 2.67 12.12 -9.38
N ARG A 23 2.00 11.44 -10.31
CA ARG A 23 2.66 10.69 -11.38
C ARG A 23 3.36 11.60 -12.38
N GLU A 24 2.80 12.76 -12.69
CA GLU A 24 3.46 13.78 -13.52
C GLU A 24 4.70 14.35 -12.83
N LYS A 25 4.62 14.60 -11.51
CA LYS A 25 5.75 15.13 -10.73
C LYS A 25 6.87 14.10 -10.50
N TYR A 26 6.53 12.82 -10.39
CA TYR A 26 7.45 11.73 -10.11
C TYR A 26 7.17 10.55 -11.06
N PRO A 27 7.62 10.62 -12.32
CA PRO A 27 7.26 9.65 -13.37
C PRO A 27 7.71 8.22 -13.05
N ASP A 28 8.86 8.06 -12.38
CA ASP A 28 9.42 6.75 -12.02
C ASP A 28 8.85 6.19 -10.71
N ARG A 29 7.76 6.78 -10.20
CA ARG A 29 7.15 6.36 -8.94
C ARG A 29 5.65 6.15 -9.04
N ILE A 30 5.18 5.15 -8.31
CA ILE A 30 3.81 4.69 -8.27
C ILE A 30 3.18 5.09 -6.93
N PRO A 31 2.09 5.89 -6.93
CA PRO A 31 1.36 6.19 -5.71
C PRO A 31 0.55 4.96 -5.26
N VAL A 32 0.81 4.48 -4.05
CA VAL A 32 0.16 3.29 -3.46
C VAL A 32 -0.53 3.68 -2.16
N ILE A 33 -1.77 3.21 -1.99
CA ILE A 33 -2.52 3.33 -0.74
C ILE A 33 -2.48 1.99 -0.03
N VAL A 34 -2.03 1.97 1.22
CA VAL A 34 -1.93 0.77 2.06
C VAL A 34 -2.81 0.95 3.28
N GLU A 35 -3.69 -0.02 3.53
CA GLU A 35 -4.60 -0.04 4.67
C GLU A 35 -4.53 -1.39 5.37
N LYS A 36 -4.65 -1.37 6.70
CA LYS A 36 -4.76 -2.60 7.49
C LYS A 36 -6.13 -3.23 7.24
N ALA A 37 -6.17 -4.54 7.00
CA ALA A 37 -7.43 -5.27 6.98
C ALA A 37 -8.12 -5.24 8.36
N GLU A 38 -9.45 -5.07 8.38
CA GLU A 38 -10.23 -4.89 9.62
C GLU A 38 -10.04 -6.04 10.63
N LYS A 39 -9.86 -7.28 10.14
CA LYS A 39 -9.69 -8.49 10.97
C LYS A 39 -8.23 -8.87 11.22
N SER A 40 -7.29 -7.95 11.00
CA SER A 40 -5.86 -8.25 11.16
C SER A 40 -5.31 -7.77 12.51
N ASP A 41 -4.53 -8.63 13.16
CA ASP A 41 -3.85 -8.35 14.43
C ASP A 41 -2.50 -7.65 14.27
N ILE A 42 -2.14 -7.24 13.05
CA ILE A 42 -0.92 -6.46 12.83
C ILE A 42 -1.06 -5.04 13.43
N PRO A 43 0.06 -4.40 13.79
CA PRO A 43 0.03 -3.01 14.24
C PRO A 43 -0.56 -2.07 13.18
N ASN A 44 -1.16 -0.96 13.63
CA ASN A 44 -1.74 0.03 12.73
C ASN A 44 -0.67 0.70 11.86
N ILE A 45 -1.03 1.01 10.62
CA ILE A 45 -0.19 1.73 9.67
C ILE A 45 -0.42 3.23 9.86
N ASP A 46 0.62 3.95 10.26
CA ASP A 46 0.57 5.38 10.52
C ASP A 46 0.42 6.20 9.23
N LYS A 47 1.12 5.80 8.16
CA LYS A 47 1.11 6.49 6.87
C LYS A 47 0.55 5.58 5.81
N LYS A 48 -0.66 5.87 5.33
CA LYS A 48 -1.36 5.06 4.31
C LYS A 48 -0.90 5.36 2.88
N LYS A 49 -0.31 6.53 2.62
CA LYS A 49 0.10 6.98 1.27
C LYS A 49 1.60 6.79 1.04
N TYR A 50 1.95 5.95 0.08
CA TYR A 50 3.33 5.64 -0.32
C TYR A 50 3.56 6.06 -1.76
N LEU A 51 4.81 6.45 -2.04
CA LEU A 51 5.26 6.75 -3.39
C LEU A 51 6.44 5.82 -3.68
N VAL A 52 6.14 4.71 -4.35
CA VAL A 52 7.00 3.54 -4.47
C VAL A 52 7.77 3.62 -5.79
N PRO A 53 9.09 3.37 -5.83
CA PRO A 53 9.83 3.25 -7.08
C PRO A 53 9.22 2.17 -8.00
N ALA A 54 9.19 2.41 -9.31
CA ALA A 54 8.58 1.47 -10.27
C ALA A 54 9.35 0.14 -10.42
N ASP A 55 10.62 0.13 -10.05
CA ASP A 55 11.53 -1.03 -10.02
C ASP A 55 11.47 -1.81 -8.69
N LEU A 56 10.74 -1.32 -7.69
CA LEU A 56 10.62 -1.99 -6.41
C LEU A 56 9.71 -3.22 -6.53
N THR A 57 10.25 -4.40 -6.23
CA THR A 57 9.48 -5.65 -6.20
C THR A 57 8.45 -5.66 -5.07
N VAL A 58 7.42 -6.50 -5.22
CA VAL A 58 6.41 -6.73 -4.18
C VAL A 58 7.06 -7.22 -2.88
N GLY A 59 8.03 -8.14 -2.95
CA GLY A 59 8.76 -8.64 -1.77
C GLY A 59 9.51 -7.54 -1.02
N GLN A 60 10.22 -6.66 -1.73
CA GLN A 60 10.86 -5.49 -1.13
C GLN A 60 9.83 -4.53 -0.51
N PHE A 61 8.67 -4.33 -1.16
CA PHE A 61 7.62 -3.49 -0.61
C PHE A 61 7.04 -4.06 0.69
N VAL A 62 6.79 -5.38 0.73
CA VAL A 62 6.37 -6.08 1.95
C VAL A 62 7.37 -5.85 3.09
N TYR A 63 8.67 -5.92 2.79
CA TYR A 63 9.72 -5.64 3.77
C TYR A 63 9.69 -4.20 4.29
N VAL A 64 9.47 -3.22 3.41
CA VAL A 64 9.31 -1.80 3.79
C VAL A 64 8.12 -1.62 4.74
N ILE A 65 6.97 -2.23 4.44
CA ILE A 65 5.79 -2.16 5.30
C ILE A 65 6.06 -2.83 6.64
N ARG A 66 6.65 -4.03 6.67
CA ARG A 66 7.05 -4.75 7.90
C ARG A 66 7.90 -3.87 8.81
N LYS A 67 8.92 -3.20 8.26
CA LYS A 67 9.80 -2.30 9.02
C LYS A 67 9.03 -1.07 9.53
N ARG A 68 8.08 -0.54 8.76
CA ARG A 68 7.27 0.63 9.14
C ARG A 68 6.39 0.34 10.35
N ILE A 69 5.71 -0.80 10.36
CA ILE A 69 4.83 -1.22 11.46
C ILE A 69 5.59 -1.92 12.59
N LYS A 70 6.92 -2.03 12.50
CA LYS A 70 7.80 -2.71 13.46
C LYS A 70 7.35 -4.15 13.76
N LEU A 71 6.88 -4.88 12.74
CA LEU A 71 6.40 -6.24 12.92
C LEU A 71 7.59 -7.21 13.06
N SER A 72 7.59 -7.97 14.16
CA SER A 72 8.61 -9.00 14.44
C SER A 72 8.71 -10.02 13.31
N ALA A 73 9.92 -10.53 13.06
CA ALA A 73 10.22 -11.50 12.01
C ALA A 73 9.42 -12.81 12.16
N GLU A 74 9.05 -13.19 13.40
CA GLU A 74 8.24 -14.37 13.71
C GLU A 74 6.78 -14.26 13.24
N LYS A 75 6.28 -13.04 13.00
CA LYS A 75 4.92 -12.81 12.54
C LYS A 75 4.86 -12.73 11.02
N ALA A 76 3.89 -13.43 10.44
CA ALA A 76 3.60 -13.36 9.01
C ALA A 76 2.91 -12.03 8.65
N ILE A 77 3.17 -11.56 7.42
CA ILE A 77 2.51 -10.41 6.82
C ILE A 77 2.14 -10.78 5.39
N PHE A 78 0.93 -10.41 4.98
CA PHE A 78 0.40 -10.64 3.64
C PHE A 78 -0.16 -9.33 3.10
N ILE A 79 0.10 -9.05 1.83
CA ILE A 79 -0.47 -7.91 1.10
C ILE A 79 -1.41 -8.47 0.04
N PHE A 80 -2.58 -7.83 -0.12
CA PHE A 80 -3.56 -8.23 -1.11
C PHE A 80 -3.84 -7.08 -2.07
N VAL A 81 -3.90 -7.38 -3.36
CA VAL A 81 -4.38 -6.48 -4.41
C VAL A 81 -5.60 -7.13 -5.03
N ASP A 82 -6.75 -6.45 -4.99
CA ASP A 82 -8.04 -7.00 -5.43
C ASP A 82 -8.40 -8.38 -4.81
N ASN A 83 -8.05 -8.56 -3.53
CA ASN A 83 -8.18 -9.80 -2.75
C ASN A 83 -7.30 -10.98 -3.23
N VAL A 84 -6.34 -10.72 -4.11
CA VAL A 84 -5.36 -11.70 -4.59
C VAL A 84 -4.01 -11.42 -3.94
N LEU A 85 -3.29 -12.47 -3.55
CA LEU A 85 -1.88 -12.37 -3.16
C LEU A 85 -1.05 -12.14 -4.42
N PRO A 86 -0.42 -10.97 -4.59
CA PRO A 86 0.46 -10.73 -5.72
C PRO A 86 1.69 -11.64 -5.64
N PRO A 87 2.28 -12.04 -6.79
CA PRO A 87 3.54 -12.77 -6.80
C PRO A 87 4.62 -11.93 -6.11
N THR A 88 5.34 -12.54 -5.18
CA THR A 88 6.42 -11.88 -4.41
C THR A 88 7.76 -11.91 -5.12
N GLU A 89 7.90 -12.77 -6.12
CA GLU A 89 9.09 -12.94 -6.95
C GLU A 89 8.70 -12.70 -8.41
N GLY A 90 9.44 -11.81 -9.07
CA GLY A 90 9.31 -11.45 -10.47
C GLY A 90 10.63 -10.83 -10.93
#